data_AF-A0A1Q3AFY8-F1
#
_entry.id   AF-A0A1Q3AFY8-F1
#
_cell.length_a   1.000
_cell.length_b   1.000
_cell.length_c   1.000
_cell.angle_alpha   90.00
_cell.angle_beta   90.00
_cell.angle_gamma   90.00
#
_symmetry.space_group_name_H-M   'P 1'
#
loop_
_entity.id
_entity.type
_entity.pdbx_description
1 polymer ?
#
loop_
_entity_poly.entity_id
_entity_poly.type
_entity_poly.pdbx_seq_one_letter_code
_entity_poly.pdbx_strand_id
1 'polypeptide(L)'
;MPIPEEVSKADYIGSIVGGPIYVVQTETSQLEVLAESKIVLEGTLNLDRMELVDPFGEIHGYVFPGTDHSYPTYTVEVISYRE
;
A
#
# COMPACT_ATOMS: atom_id res chain seq x y z
N MET A 1 -11.94 -1.13 5.58
CA MET A 1 -12.75 -0.49 6.63
C MET A 1 -12.38 0.99 6.71
N PRO A 2 -13.36 1.90 6.53
CA PRO A 2 -13.16 3.34 6.67
C PRO A 2 -13.23 3.73 8.15
N ILE A 3 -12.08 3.76 8.82
CA ILE A 3 -11.98 4.31 10.19
C ILE A 3 -11.96 5.85 10.15
N PRO A 4 -12.19 6.54 11.28
CA PRO A 4 -12.06 7.99 11.35
C PRO A 4 -10.69 8.48 10.85
N GLU A 5 -10.68 9.69 10.31
CA GLU A 5 -9.45 10.38 9.91
C GLU A 5 -8.49 10.53 11.12
N GLU A 6 -7.19 10.61 10.84
CA GLU A 6 -6.11 10.76 11.82
C GLU A 6 -5.96 9.59 12.83
N VAL A 7 -6.83 8.57 12.79
CA VAL A 7 -6.69 7.36 13.59
C VAL A 7 -5.74 6.39 12.88
N SER A 8 -4.70 5.95 13.58
CA SER A 8 -3.80 4.91 13.09
C SER A 8 -4.54 3.59 12.93
N LYS A 9 -4.52 3.03 11.71
CA LYS A 9 -5.04 1.68 11.44
C LYS A 9 -4.27 0.63 12.23
N ALA A 10 -2.97 0.83 12.45
CA ALA A 10 -2.14 -0.09 13.22
C ALA A 10 -2.66 -0.24 14.66
N ASP A 11 -2.92 0.88 15.33
CA ASP A 11 -3.43 0.91 16.70
C ASP A 11 -4.85 0.33 16.79
N TYR A 12 -5.69 0.68 15.80
CA TYR A 12 -7.04 0.13 15.71
C TYR A 12 -7.01 -1.39 15.58
N ILE A 13 -6.16 -1.94 14.71
CA ILE A 13 -5.98 -3.39 14.57
C ILE A 13 -5.47 -3.98 15.87
N GLY A 14 -4.51 -3.34 16.53
CA GLY A 14 -4.01 -3.77 17.84
C GLY A 14 -5.12 -3.94 18.87
N SER A 15 -6.08 -3.00 18.90
CA SER A 15 -7.25 -3.10 19.79
C SER A 15 -8.18 -4.28 19.46
N ILE A 16 -8.31 -4.65 18.18
CA ILE A 16 -9.12 -5.79 17.74
C ILE A 16 -8.46 -7.12 18.14
N VAL A 17 -7.15 -7.24 17.90
CA VAL A 17 -6.41 -8.48 18.14
C VAL A 17 -5.98 -8.64 19.61
N GLY A 18 -6.21 -7.62 20.43
CA GLY A 18 -5.95 -7.64 21.88
C GLY A 18 -4.48 -7.45 22.25
N GLY A 19 -3.68 -6.84 21.37
CA GLY A 19 -2.25 -6.64 21.60
C GLY A 19 -1.58 -5.81 20.51
N PRO A 20 -0.33 -5.37 20.71
CA PRO A 20 0.39 -4.61 19.70
C PRO A 20 0.67 -5.45 18.46
N ILE A 21 0.68 -4.80 17.29
CA ILE A 21 1.22 -5.41 16.07
C ILE A 21 2.73 -5.19 16.02
N TYR A 22 3.47 -6.20 15.54
CA TYR A 22 4.92 -6.13 15.45
C TYR A 22 5.34 -5.50 14.11
N VAL A 23 6.10 -4.41 14.21
CA VAL A 23 6.57 -3.65 13.05
C VAL A 23 8.08 -3.49 13.09
N VAL A 24 8.66 -3.21 11.92
CA VAL A 24 10.07 -2.84 11.74
C VAL A 24 10.13 -1.59 10.86
N GLN A 25 11.15 -0.77 11.07
CA GLN A 25 11.39 0.39 10.22
C GLN A 25 11.87 -0.07 8.83
N THR A 26 11.41 0.62 7.80
CA THR A 26 11.86 0.47 6.41
C THR A 26 13.32 0.92 6.23
N GLU A 27 13.98 0.44 5.17
CA GLU A 27 15.39 0.77 4.87
C GLU A 27 15.55 2.19 4.31
N THR A 28 14.60 2.66 3.50
CA THR A 28 14.73 3.94 2.78
C THR A 28 13.96 5.10 3.40
N SER A 29 13.17 4.86 4.46
CA SER A 29 12.32 5.89 5.08
C SER A 29 12.13 5.67 6.59
N GLN A 30 11.31 6.52 7.21
CA GLN A 30 10.91 6.40 8.61
C GLN A 30 9.54 5.72 8.77
N LEU A 31 9.08 5.02 7.72
CA LEU A 31 7.83 4.28 7.77
C LEU A 31 8.06 2.93 8.46
N GLU A 32 6.99 2.40 9.04
CA GLU A 32 6.99 1.10 9.68
C GLU A 32 6.15 0.11 8.87
N VAL A 33 6.67 -1.10 8.70
CA VAL A 33 5.99 -2.22 8.02
C VAL A 33 5.88 -3.41 8.96
N LEU A 34 4.92 -4.31 8.71
CA LEU A 34 4.75 -5.50 9.53
C LEU A 34 6.03 -6.36 9.46
N ALA A 35 6.56 -6.75 10.62
CA ALA A 35 7.77 -7.57 10.73
C ALA A 35 7.65 -8.92 9.99
N GLU A 36 6.43 -9.43 9.87
CA GLU A 36 6.12 -10.72 9.24
C GLU A 36 5.70 -10.59 7.76
N SER A 37 5.85 -9.41 7.14
CA SER A 37 5.52 -9.20 5.71
C SER A 37 6.28 -10.15 4.80
N LYS A 38 5.62 -10.65 3.75
CA LYS A 38 6.26 -11.56 2.77
C LYS A 38 7.10 -10.83 1.74
N ILE A 39 6.61 -9.69 1.26
CA ILE A 39 7.28 -8.81 0.30
C ILE A 39 6.95 -7.39 0.73
N VAL A 40 7.94 -6.51 0.75
CA VAL A 40 7.80 -5.07 0.97
C VAL A 40 8.45 -4.34 -0.19
N LEU A 41 7.74 -3.37 -0.74
CA LEU A 41 8.23 -2.46 -1.78
C LEU A 41 8.38 -1.08 -1.15
N GLU A 42 9.59 -0.53 -1.18
CA GLU A 42 9.89 0.79 -0.63
C GLU A 42 10.31 1.75 -1.75
N GLY A 43 9.95 3.02 -1.61
CA GLY A 43 10.29 4.07 -2.56
C GLY A 43 9.33 5.25 -2.45
N THR A 44 9.02 5.88 -3.57
CA THR A 44 8.32 7.18 -3.58
C THR A 44 7.09 7.19 -4.49
N LEU A 45 6.08 7.96 -4.09
CA LEU A 45 4.91 8.29 -4.89
C LEU A 45 5.12 9.66 -5.53
N ASN A 46 4.98 9.75 -6.86
CA ASN A 46 5.05 11.02 -7.58
C ASN A 46 3.66 11.43 -8.06
N LEU A 47 3.16 12.55 -7.54
CA LEU A 47 1.83 13.09 -7.86
C LEU A 47 1.82 13.92 -9.16
N ASP A 48 2.98 14.39 -9.62
CA ASP A 48 3.13 15.16 -10.86
C ASP A 48 3.39 14.26 -12.08
N ARG A 49 3.87 13.03 -11.84
CA ARG A 49 4.09 12.02 -12.86
C ARG A 49 2.91 11.05 -12.92
N MET A 50 2.07 11.25 -13.92
CA MET A 50 0.90 10.42 -14.20
C MET A 50 1.17 9.51 -15.40
N GLU A 51 0.81 8.24 -15.29
CA GLU A 51 0.92 7.25 -16.37
C GLU A 51 -0.45 6.66 -16.68
N LEU A 52 -0.67 6.26 -17.94
CA LEU A 52 -1.92 5.63 -18.36
C LEU A 52 -1.96 4.19 -17.85
N VAL A 53 -3.05 3.80 -17.20
CA VAL A 53 -3.26 2.44 -16.67
C VAL A 53 -4.48 1.82 -17.34
N ASP A 54 -4.29 0.62 -17.87
CA ASP A 54 -5.34 -0.19 -18.49
C ASP A 54 -6.45 -0.55 -17.48
N PRO A 55 -7.69 -0.78 -17.96
CA PRO A 55 -8.80 -1.14 -17.10
C PRO A 55 -8.56 -2.46 -16.36
N PHE A 56 -8.98 -2.51 -15.09
CA PHE A 56 -8.93 -3.71 -14.26
C PHE A 56 -10.31 -4.34 -14.07
N GLY A 57 -10.33 -5.64 -13.78
CA GLY A 57 -11.56 -6.36 -13.41
C GLY A 57 -12.01 -5.97 -12.01
N GLU A 58 -12.91 -4.98 -11.95
CA GLU A 58 -13.37 -4.42 -10.69
C GLU A 58 -14.37 -5.32 -9.96
N ILE A 59 -14.60 -5.01 -8.67
CA ILE A 59 -15.44 -5.80 -7.74
C ILE A 59 -16.87 -6.10 -8.23
N HIS A 60 -17.36 -5.36 -9.20
CA HIS A 60 -18.68 -5.55 -9.81
C HIS A 60 -18.71 -6.66 -10.87
N GLY A 61 -17.54 -7.20 -11.25
CA GLY A 61 -17.41 -8.31 -12.20
C GLY A 61 -17.29 -7.90 -13.67
N TYR A 62 -16.92 -6.65 -13.95
CA TYR A 62 -16.81 -6.11 -15.31
C TYR A 62 -15.42 -5.54 -15.59
N VAL A 63 -15.01 -5.63 -16.84
CA VAL A 63 -13.88 -4.89 -17.44
C VAL A 63 -14.45 -4.15 -18.64
N PHE A 64 -14.12 -2.87 -18.79
CA PHE A 64 -14.50 -2.07 -19.96
C PHE A 64 -13.25 -1.77 -20.81
N PRO A 65 -12.97 -2.53 -21.89
CA PRO A 65 -11.78 -2.29 -22.71
C PRO A 65 -11.76 -0.87 -23.30
N GLY A 66 -10.59 -0.23 -23.28
CA GLY A 66 -10.40 1.12 -23.81
C GLY A 66 -10.88 2.26 -22.89
N THR A 67 -11.18 1.96 -21.62
CA THR A 67 -11.44 2.98 -20.58
C THR A 67 -10.21 3.17 -19.70
N ASP A 68 -9.10 3.53 -20.32
CA ASP A 68 -7.84 3.75 -19.63
C ASP A 68 -7.87 5.09 -18.88
N HIS A 69 -7.22 5.14 -17.71
CA HIS A 69 -7.19 6.33 -16.88
C HIS A 69 -5.77 6.63 -16.39
N SER A 70 -5.46 7.91 -16.19
CA SER A 70 -4.15 8.33 -15.70
C SER A 70 -4.09 8.29 -14.18
N TYR A 71 -3.04 7.65 -13.64
CA TYR A 71 -2.80 7.54 -12.20
C TYR A 71 -1.37 7.95 -11.82
N PRO A 72 -1.14 8.35 -10.55
CA PRO A 72 0.19 8.65 -10.05
C PRO A 72 1.13 7.44 -10.14
N THR A 73 2.42 7.72 -10.26
CA THR A 73 3.44 6.67 -10.42
C THR A 73 4.16 6.39 -9.10
N TYR A 74 4.36 5.11 -8.78
CA TYR A 74 5.25 4.66 -7.72
C TYR A 74 6.62 4.29 -8.31
N THR A 75 7.70 4.82 -7.73
CA THR A 75 9.06 4.36 -8.01
C THR A 75 9.50 3.44 -6.88
N VAL A 76 9.92 2.23 -7.19
CA VAL A 76 10.44 1.25 -6.22
C VAL A 76 11.96 1.33 -6.21
N GLU A 77 12.52 1.55 -5.02
CA GLU A 77 13.95 1.70 -4.77
C GLU A 77 14.53 0.45 -4.10
N VAL A 78 13.77 -0.15 -3.16
CA VAL A 78 14.18 -1.34 -2.41
C VAL A 78 13.05 -2.35 -2.37
N ILE A 79 13.41 -3.62 -2.46
CA ILE A 79 12.50 -4.76 -2.28
C ILE A 79 13.10 -5.65 -1.20
N SER A 80 12.39 -5.86 -0.11
CA SER A 80 12.71 -6.88 0.88
C SER A 80 11.65 -7.99 0.85
N TYR A 81 12.08 -9.22 1.11
CA TYR A 81 11.18 -10.37 1.08
C TYR A 81 11.67 -11.45 2.04
N ARG A 82 10.74 -12.33 2.42
CA ARG A 82 11.04 -13.49 3.26
C ARG A 82 11.29 -14.72 2.39
N GLU A 83 12.26 -15.54 2.80
CA GLU A 83 12.51 -16.87 2.22
C GLU A 83 11.32 -17.83 2.37
#